data_AF-A0A537I7M2-F1
#
_entry.id   AF-A0A537I7M2-F1
#
_cell.length_a   1.000
_cell.length_b   1.000
_cell.length_c   1.000
_cell.angle_alpha   90.00
_cell.angle_beta   90.00
_cell.angle_gamma   90.00
#
_symmetry.space_group_name_H-M   'P 1'
#
loop_
_entity.id
_entity.type
_entity.pdbx_description
1 polymer ?
#
loop_
_entity_poly.entity_id
_entity_poly.type
_entity_poly.pdbx_seq_one_letter_code
_entity_poly.pdbx_strand_id
1 'polypeptide(L)'
;MGNASLETFVPQGTGAYWKATRSFTTPLDLRDYDFLSFYWNGRADGKSYVVELLGQSGKIWYSFQDSWEAWHRVLLPLKIQDGSHSVGGVNIQKVSTLSDLNPIEALTIGNEASNPSAHGVFLIDGISFDSAPAVDVRIQTTLSSFDISDGKTTYVVSANNSTLEMSGLRVSSGESLSNYFGNILARTNYDAENGSIVLNISLRIPPPVYPSTNSSIRLRLDPIYSQTSNGLSFQGGQFSFDKPIPLPSLQARNNSAEVLAWYQDDIPYALHLSERNLNIVYLNVYPLIRALADKSLSQTAIEAIHASASEINLPVDRCPKRCSTFFFTNVERQSEYLRTFRSS
;
A
#
# COMPACT_ATOMS: atom_id res chain seq x y z
N MET A 1 9.07 -7.11 25.34
CA MET A 1 10.28 -6.54 25.96
C MET A 1 10.96 -7.62 26.77
N GLY A 2 12.29 -7.60 26.84
CA GLY A 2 13.05 -8.54 27.66
C GLY A 2 12.96 -8.20 29.15
N ASN A 3 13.56 -9.04 29.99
CA ASN A 3 13.65 -8.81 31.45
C ASN A 3 14.86 -7.94 31.86
N ALA A 4 15.60 -7.38 30.90
CA ALA A 4 16.80 -6.59 31.15
C ALA A 4 16.96 -5.49 30.10
N SER A 5 17.50 -4.34 30.52
CA SER A 5 17.87 -3.21 29.65
C SER A 5 19.25 -2.69 30.04
N LEU A 6 19.94 -2.03 29.11
CA LEU A 6 21.13 -1.25 29.44
C LEU A 6 20.69 0.03 30.16
N GLU A 7 21.24 0.26 31.36
CA GLU A 7 21.06 1.49 32.12
C GLU A 7 22.38 2.26 32.16
N THR A 8 22.31 3.57 31.91
CA THR A 8 23.42 4.50 32.15
C THR A 8 22.90 5.68 32.97
N PHE A 9 23.49 5.90 34.15
CA PHE A 9 23.23 7.08 34.97
C PHE A 9 24.30 8.13 34.73
N VAL A 10 23.87 9.33 34.36
CA VAL A 10 24.75 10.47 34.13
C VAL A 10 24.41 11.56 35.13
N PRO A 11 25.32 11.89 36.06
CA PRO A 11 25.07 12.93 37.05
C PRO A 11 24.98 14.30 36.37
N GLN A 12 24.34 15.25 37.05
CA GLN A 12 24.27 16.63 36.59
C GLN A 12 25.68 17.26 36.55
N GLY A 13 26.01 17.95 35.46
CA GLY A 13 27.28 18.66 35.32
C GLY A 13 27.46 19.28 33.93
N THR A 14 28.31 20.30 33.83
CA THR A 14 28.59 21.03 32.59
C THR A 14 29.39 20.23 31.55
N GLY A 15 29.93 19.07 31.94
CA GLY A 15 30.61 18.11 31.07
C GLY A 15 29.96 16.73 31.09
N ALA A 16 28.66 16.65 31.42
CA ALA A 16 27.90 15.41 31.43
C ALA A 16 27.75 14.87 29.99
N TYR A 17 28.76 14.13 29.55
CA TYR A 17 28.80 13.43 28.27
C TYR A 17 28.89 11.93 28.55
N TRP A 18 28.04 11.15 27.88
CA TRP A 18 28.09 9.71 27.92
C TRP A 18 28.04 9.13 26.51
N LYS A 19 28.69 7.98 26.36
CA LYS A 19 28.79 7.25 25.11
C LYS A 19 28.97 5.77 25.46
N ALA A 20 28.12 4.91 24.92
CA ALA A 20 28.20 3.46 25.06
C ALA A 20 28.58 2.84 23.71
N THR A 21 29.76 2.23 23.65
CA THR A 21 30.30 1.62 22.42
C THR A 21 30.30 0.10 22.52
N ARG A 22 29.78 -0.56 21.49
CA ARG A 22 29.96 -1.98 21.25
C ARG A 22 30.88 -2.15 20.05
N SER A 23 32.13 -2.54 20.30
CA SER A 23 33.05 -3.00 19.27
C SER A 23 32.76 -4.46 18.91
N PHE A 24 32.81 -4.78 17.62
CA PHE A 24 32.63 -6.13 17.12
C PHE A 24 34.00 -6.79 16.90
N THR A 25 34.23 -7.93 17.54
CA THR A 25 35.47 -8.72 17.36
C THR A 25 35.60 -9.24 15.93
N THR A 26 34.47 -9.47 15.27
CA THR A 26 34.37 -9.77 13.85
C THR A 26 33.48 -8.69 13.24
N PRO A 27 33.99 -7.89 12.28
CA PRO A 27 33.17 -6.85 11.67
C PRO A 27 31.90 -7.43 11.04
N LEU A 28 30.81 -6.67 11.12
CA LEU A 28 29.51 -7.07 10.60
C LEU A 28 29.37 -6.66 9.13
N ASP A 29 28.71 -7.52 8.35
CA ASP A 29 28.17 -7.17 7.03
C ASP A 29 26.69 -6.81 7.20
N LEU A 30 26.36 -5.53 6.98
CA LEU A 30 25.00 -5.02 7.16
C LEU A 30 24.26 -4.79 5.84
N ARG A 31 24.80 -5.26 4.69
CA ARG A 31 24.21 -4.99 3.37
C ARG A 31 22.80 -5.56 3.19
N ASP A 32 22.50 -6.68 3.85
CA ASP A 32 21.19 -7.34 3.79
C ASP A 32 20.16 -6.81 4.79
N TYR A 33 20.56 -5.86 5.64
CA TYR A 33 19.68 -5.23 6.63
C TYR A 33 19.18 -3.87 6.13
N ASP A 34 18.02 -3.48 6.62
CA ASP A 34 17.37 -2.23 6.23
C ASP A 34 17.35 -1.20 7.35
N PHE A 35 17.34 -1.65 8.60
CA PHE A 35 17.29 -0.79 9.78
C PHE A 35 18.29 -1.24 10.83
N LEU A 36 18.86 -0.26 11.53
CA LEU A 36 19.24 -0.43 12.93
C LEU A 36 18.04 -0.02 13.79
N SER A 37 17.61 -0.87 14.71
CA SER A 37 16.55 -0.51 15.66
C SER A 37 16.94 -0.78 17.11
N PHE A 38 16.27 -0.08 18.00
CA PHE A 38 16.38 -0.25 19.45
C PHE A 38 15.17 0.37 20.14
N TYR A 39 14.92 -0.03 21.38
CA TYR A 39 13.96 0.64 22.26
C TYR A 39 14.69 1.69 23.10
N TRP A 40 14.13 2.88 23.12
CA TRP A 40 14.59 4.01 23.92
C TRP A 40 13.48 4.42 24.89
N ASN A 41 13.79 4.47 26.18
CA ASN A 41 12.85 4.99 27.17
C ASN A 41 12.90 6.51 27.13
N GLY A 42 11.97 7.09 26.38
CA GLY A 42 11.90 8.51 26.12
C GLY A 42 11.51 9.29 27.36
N ARG A 43 12.01 10.52 27.40
CA ARG A 43 11.82 11.47 28.49
C ARG A 43 11.17 12.76 28.02
N ALA A 44 10.81 12.84 26.73
CA ALA A 44 10.25 14.00 26.07
C ALA A 44 11.03 15.29 26.34
N ASP A 45 12.36 15.19 26.43
CA ASP A 45 13.23 16.32 26.80
C ASP A 45 13.55 17.23 25.60
N GLY A 46 13.08 16.86 24.40
CA GLY A 46 13.28 17.59 23.15
C GLY A 46 14.71 17.58 22.65
N LYS A 47 15.61 16.85 23.31
CA LYS A 47 17.04 16.83 23.01
C LYS A 47 17.37 15.78 21.98
N SER A 48 18.49 16.00 21.29
CA SER A 48 19.03 15.06 20.33
C SER A 48 20.09 14.15 20.94
N TYR A 49 20.08 12.90 20.48
CA TYR A 49 21.01 11.84 20.82
C TYR A 49 21.60 11.25 19.55
N VAL A 50 22.80 10.72 19.64
CA VAL A 50 23.56 10.27 18.47
C VAL A 50 23.73 8.76 18.49
N VAL A 51 23.62 8.17 17.29
CA VAL A 51 24.01 6.80 17.00
C VAL A 51 25.03 6.79 15.87
N GLU A 52 26.13 6.06 16.03
CA GLU A 52 27.18 5.92 15.04
C GLU A 52 27.44 4.46 14.70
N LEU A 53 27.40 4.11 13.42
CA LEU A 53 27.97 2.87 12.89
C LEU A 53 29.33 3.20 12.32
N LEU A 54 30.39 2.65 12.91
CA LEU A 54 31.77 2.88 12.50
C LEU A 54 32.20 1.73 11.59
N GLY A 55 32.65 2.06 10.38
CA GLY A 55 33.31 1.11 9.49
C GLY A 55 34.77 1.50 9.26
N GLN A 56 35.47 0.71 8.45
CA GLN A 56 36.91 0.86 8.25
C GLN A 56 37.32 2.23 7.67
N SER A 57 36.51 2.79 6.77
CA SER A 57 36.82 4.00 6.00
C SER A 57 35.93 5.21 6.33
N GLY A 58 35.03 5.09 7.30
CA GLY A 58 34.06 6.14 7.58
C GLY A 58 33.02 5.73 8.61
N LYS A 59 31.93 6.49 8.66
CA LYS A 59 30.82 6.20 9.56
C LYS A 59 29.48 6.57 8.95
N ILE A 60 28.43 5.96 9.49
CA ILE A 60 27.08 6.49 9.39
C ILE A 60 26.75 7.10 10.75
N TRP A 61 26.36 8.36 10.72
CA TRP A 61 25.96 9.13 11.89
C TRP A 61 24.47 9.41 11.80
N TYR A 62 23.75 9.12 12.88
CA TYR A 62 22.38 9.51 13.08
C TYR A 62 22.29 10.42 14.29
N SER A 63 21.45 11.44 14.21
CA SER A 63 20.90 12.15 15.36
C SER A 63 19.40 11.93 15.40
N PHE A 64 18.84 11.61 16.57
CA PHE A 64 17.41 11.47 16.77
C PHE A 64 16.94 12.31 17.95
N GLN A 65 15.76 12.90 17.83
CA GLN A 65 15.19 13.77 18.87
C GLN A 65 14.26 12.98 19.80
N ASP A 66 14.51 13.02 21.11
CA ASP A 66 13.64 12.43 22.14
C ASP A 66 12.44 13.37 22.41
N SER A 67 11.31 13.06 21.79
CA SER A 67 10.07 13.84 21.86
C SER A 67 8.90 13.09 22.48
N TRP A 68 9.14 11.93 23.10
CA TRP A 68 8.11 11.05 23.65
C TRP A 68 8.43 10.64 25.08
N GLU A 69 7.42 10.23 25.82
CA GLU A 69 7.60 9.60 27.14
C GLU A 69 7.46 8.08 27.01
N ALA A 70 8.17 7.35 27.88
CA ALA A 70 8.17 5.89 27.94
C ALA A 70 8.88 5.19 26.76
N TRP A 71 8.81 3.87 26.72
CA TRP A 71 9.46 3.05 25.70
C TRP A 71 8.90 3.31 24.31
N HIS A 72 9.79 3.68 23.38
CA HIS A 72 9.49 3.78 21.95
C HIS A 72 10.56 3.06 21.15
N ARG A 73 10.17 2.48 20.02
CA ARG A 73 11.12 1.84 19.11
C ARG A 73 11.65 2.88 18.13
N VAL A 74 12.94 3.15 18.19
CA VAL A 74 13.64 3.99 17.22
C VAL A 74 14.07 3.11 16.04
N LEU A 75 13.75 3.55 14.82
CA LEU A 75 14.16 2.91 13.57
C LEU A 75 15.09 3.85 12.80
N LEU A 76 16.31 3.40 12.52
CA LEU A 76 17.31 4.14 11.77
C LEU A 76 17.54 3.43 10.42
N PRO A 77 16.96 3.93 9.31
CA PRO A 77 17.09 3.23 8.03
C PRO A 77 18.51 3.34 7.47
N LEU A 78 19.12 2.20 7.15
CA LEU A 78 20.52 2.11 6.73
C LEU A 78 20.75 2.63 5.31
N LYS A 79 19.73 2.58 4.45
CA LYS A 79 19.85 2.79 2.99
C LYS A 79 19.16 4.06 2.45
N ILE A 80 18.45 4.79 3.30
CA ILE A 80 17.91 6.11 2.97
C ILE A 80 19.02 7.13 2.71
N GLN A 81 18.74 8.14 1.89
CA GLN A 81 19.66 9.25 1.61
C GLN A 81 19.98 10.07 2.87
N ASP A 82 21.13 10.73 2.88
CA ASP A 82 21.48 11.70 3.92
C ASP A 82 20.49 12.87 3.94
N GLY A 83 20.23 13.43 5.12
CA GLY A 83 19.21 14.47 5.32
C GLY A 83 18.36 14.26 6.56
N SER A 84 17.35 15.13 6.70
CA SER A 84 16.36 15.08 7.78
C SER A 84 15.16 14.24 7.37
N HIS A 85 14.72 13.34 8.25
CA HIS A 85 13.63 12.40 8.00
C HIS A 85 12.74 12.25 9.24
N SER A 86 11.50 11.82 9.04
CA SER A 86 10.59 11.44 10.14
C SER A 86 10.23 9.97 9.98
N VAL A 87 10.72 9.13 10.88
CA VAL A 87 10.64 7.67 10.78
C VAL A 87 10.01 7.12 12.05
N GLY A 88 8.82 6.54 11.94
CA GLY A 88 8.11 6.00 13.11
C GLY A 88 7.81 7.06 14.17
N GLY A 89 7.44 8.26 13.74
CA GLY A 89 7.23 9.42 14.61
C GLY A 89 8.51 10.02 15.21
N VAL A 90 9.69 9.49 14.89
CA VAL A 90 10.97 10.01 15.38
C VAL A 90 11.62 10.88 14.31
N ASN A 91 11.94 12.12 14.67
CA ASN A 91 12.73 13.00 13.81
C ASN A 91 14.19 12.55 13.88
N ILE A 92 14.76 12.22 12.72
CA ILE A 92 16.15 11.81 12.58
C ILE A 92 16.89 12.67 11.56
N GLN A 93 18.18 12.86 11.77
CA GLN A 93 19.13 13.38 10.79
C GLN A 93 20.15 12.28 10.49
N LYS A 94 20.39 12.00 9.21
CA LYS A 94 21.42 11.06 8.77
C LYS A 94 22.55 11.78 8.03
N VAL A 95 23.78 11.38 8.31
CA VAL A 95 25.00 11.79 7.59
C VAL A 95 25.90 10.56 7.41
N SER A 96 26.34 10.30 6.19
CA SER A 96 27.12 9.11 5.86
C SER A 96 28.41 9.51 5.14
N THR A 97 29.55 9.12 5.70
CA THR A 97 30.85 9.15 4.99
C THR A 97 31.30 7.75 4.57
N LEU A 98 30.52 6.74 4.93
CA LEU A 98 30.74 5.34 4.61
C LEU A 98 30.34 5.06 3.14
N SER A 99 31.18 4.33 2.40
CA SER A 99 30.89 3.95 1.00
C SER A 99 30.13 2.64 0.84
N ASP A 100 30.21 1.73 1.82
CA ASP A 100 29.52 0.43 1.84
C ASP A 100 29.23 0.01 3.29
N LEU A 101 28.13 -0.72 3.52
CA LEU A 101 27.67 -1.24 4.82
C LEU A 101 28.47 -2.48 5.29
N ASN A 102 29.66 -2.70 4.73
CA ASN A 102 30.57 -3.77 5.08
C ASN A 102 32.03 -3.29 4.85
N PRO A 103 32.93 -3.38 5.84
CA PRO A 103 32.74 -3.90 7.20
C PRO A 103 32.28 -2.84 8.20
N ILE A 104 31.43 -3.23 9.15
CA ILE A 104 31.06 -2.42 10.33
C ILE A 104 31.76 -2.96 11.58
N GLU A 105 32.60 -2.13 12.19
CA GLU A 105 33.52 -2.50 13.26
C GLU A 105 32.97 -2.16 14.65
N ALA A 106 32.10 -1.15 14.75
CA ALA A 106 31.48 -0.78 16.01
C ALA A 106 30.13 -0.07 15.84
N LEU A 107 29.31 -0.18 16.88
CA LEU A 107 28.11 0.62 17.09
C LEU A 107 28.32 1.50 18.33
N THR A 108 27.92 2.76 18.25
CA THR A 108 27.91 3.64 19.40
C THR A 108 26.62 4.40 19.55
N ILE A 109 26.19 4.64 20.79
CA ILE A 109 25.07 5.51 21.14
C ILE A 109 25.48 6.45 22.29
N GLY A 110 25.00 7.69 22.29
CA GLY A 110 25.36 8.65 23.33
C GLY A 110 24.79 10.05 23.11
N ASN A 111 25.32 11.02 23.85
CA ASN A 111 24.95 12.41 23.65
C ASN A 111 25.43 12.94 22.29
N GLU A 112 24.62 13.82 21.70
CA GLU A 112 25.11 14.72 20.66
C GLU A 112 26.10 15.73 21.25
N ALA A 113 27.18 16.03 20.53
CA ALA A 113 28.22 16.96 20.98
C ALA A 113 27.68 18.39 21.22
N SER A 114 26.58 18.76 20.57
CA SER A 114 25.84 20.01 20.74
C SER A 114 25.08 20.11 22.07
N ASN A 115 24.96 19.00 22.81
CA ASN A 115 24.16 18.90 24.04
C ASN A 115 25.00 18.42 25.25
N PRO A 116 26.07 19.17 25.62
CA PRO A 116 26.95 18.82 26.74
C PRO A 116 26.27 19.17 28.08
N SER A 117 25.18 18.49 28.44
CA SER A 117 24.48 18.60 29.74
C SER A 117 23.29 17.64 29.88
N ALA A 118 23.10 16.68 28.96
CA ALA A 118 22.04 15.69 29.11
C ALA A 118 22.42 14.71 30.24
N HIS A 119 21.74 14.85 31.36
CA HIS A 119 21.92 14.08 32.57
C HIS A 119 20.68 13.22 32.86
N GLY A 120 20.75 12.38 33.88
CA GLY A 120 19.69 11.49 34.31
C GLY A 120 19.97 10.03 33.94
N VAL A 121 18.92 9.23 33.99
CA VAL A 121 18.97 7.80 33.64
C VAL A 121 18.60 7.65 32.17
N PHE A 122 19.40 6.87 31.44
CA PHE A 122 19.16 6.48 30.07
C PHE A 122 18.97 4.97 30.01
N LEU A 123 17.86 4.54 29.40
CA LEU A 123 17.50 3.13 29.29
C LEU A 123 17.35 2.76 27.82
N ILE A 124 18.09 1.73 27.42
CA ILE A 124 18.15 1.24 26.04
C ILE A 124 17.94 -0.28 26.08
N ASP A 125 17.10 -0.80 25.20
CA ASP A 125 16.88 -2.24 25.09
C ASP A 125 16.76 -2.68 23.62
N GLY A 126 16.95 -3.98 23.36
CA GLY A 126 16.58 -4.61 22.09
C GLY A 126 17.28 -4.03 20.87
N ILE A 127 18.57 -3.70 20.96
CA ILE A 127 19.36 -3.27 19.81
C ILE A 127 19.43 -4.42 18.79
N SER A 128 18.92 -4.21 17.58
CA SER A 128 18.93 -5.20 16.50
C SER A 128 19.18 -4.55 15.14
N PHE A 129 19.63 -5.38 14.19
CA PHE A 129 19.58 -5.05 12.77
C PHE A 129 18.42 -5.81 12.16
N ASP A 130 17.51 -5.09 11.51
CA ASP A 130 16.27 -5.66 10.98
C ASP A 130 16.20 -5.50 9.46
N SER A 131 15.66 -6.52 8.79
CA SER A 131 15.32 -6.47 7.37
C SER A 131 13.82 -6.32 7.20
N ALA A 132 13.40 -5.48 6.25
CA ALA A 132 11.99 -5.33 5.94
C ALA A 132 11.49 -6.55 5.14
N PRO A 133 10.35 -7.16 5.50
CA PRO A 133 9.71 -8.12 4.60
C PRO A 133 9.37 -7.44 3.28
N ALA A 134 9.69 -8.13 2.18
CA ALA A 134 9.27 -7.75 0.85
C ALA A 134 8.00 -8.52 0.47
N VAL A 135 7.08 -7.81 -0.18
CA VAL A 135 5.84 -8.34 -0.70
C VAL A 135 5.81 -8.05 -2.19
N ASP A 136 5.80 -9.12 -2.97
CA ASP A 136 5.62 -9.02 -4.41
C ASP A 136 4.13 -9.13 -4.78
N VAL A 137 3.62 -8.08 -5.42
CA VAL A 137 2.26 -7.99 -5.92
C VAL A 137 2.29 -8.06 -7.43
N ARG A 138 1.65 -9.09 -7.99
CA ARG A 138 1.42 -9.22 -9.43
C ARG A 138 -0.05 -9.00 -9.75
N ILE A 139 -0.33 -8.01 -10.57
CA ILE A 139 -1.67 -7.70 -11.10
C ILE A 139 -1.61 -7.91 -12.61
N GLN A 140 -2.53 -8.72 -13.13
CA GLN A 140 -2.70 -8.92 -14.56
C GLN A 140 -4.13 -8.55 -14.95
N THR A 141 -4.26 -7.67 -15.93
CA THR A 141 -5.55 -7.14 -16.37
C THR A 141 -5.56 -6.86 -17.87
N THR A 142 -6.73 -6.96 -18.51
CA THR A 142 -6.95 -6.54 -19.91
C THR A 142 -7.36 -5.08 -20.02
N LEU A 143 -7.41 -4.34 -18.91
CA LEU A 143 -7.64 -2.89 -18.93
C LEU A 143 -6.44 -2.19 -19.60
N SER A 144 -6.73 -1.17 -20.40
CA SER A 144 -5.71 -0.31 -21.02
C SER A 144 -5.08 0.67 -20.03
N SER A 145 -5.78 0.99 -18.95
CA SER A 145 -5.28 1.74 -17.80
C SER A 145 -6.11 1.52 -16.54
N PHE A 146 -5.50 1.74 -15.38
CA PHE A 146 -6.17 1.71 -14.08
C PHE A 146 -5.40 2.59 -13.09
N ASP A 147 -6.11 3.11 -12.11
CA ASP A 147 -5.54 3.78 -10.95
C ASP A 147 -5.13 2.76 -9.89
N ILE A 148 -3.98 2.98 -9.27
CA ILE A 148 -3.60 2.36 -8.01
C ILE A 148 -3.49 3.45 -6.94
N SER A 149 -4.17 3.28 -5.82
CA SER A 149 -4.16 4.26 -4.73
C SER A 149 -4.03 3.63 -3.36
N ASP A 150 -3.49 4.39 -2.40
CA ASP A 150 -3.55 4.04 -0.97
C ASP A 150 -4.68 4.77 -0.22
N GLY A 151 -5.56 5.46 -0.98
CA GLY A 151 -6.61 6.34 -0.48
C GLY A 151 -6.18 7.79 -0.25
N LYS A 152 -4.88 8.11 -0.32
CA LYS A 152 -4.34 9.49 -0.23
C LYS A 152 -3.57 9.88 -1.48
N THR A 153 -2.85 8.93 -2.06
CA THR A 153 -2.06 9.10 -3.28
C THR A 153 -2.55 8.12 -4.32
N THR A 154 -2.70 8.60 -5.54
CA THR A 154 -3.17 7.83 -6.70
C THR A 154 -2.14 7.88 -7.81
N TYR A 155 -1.90 6.74 -8.44
CA TYR A 155 -1.01 6.60 -9.57
C TYR A 155 -1.76 5.98 -10.74
N VAL A 156 -1.59 6.56 -11.93
CA VAL A 156 -2.15 6.02 -13.17
C VAL A 156 -1.19 4.98 -13.73
N VAL A 157 -1.68 3.76 -13.89
CA VAL A 157 -1.00 2.66 -14.57
C VAL A 157 -1.56 2.55 -15.99
N SER A 158 -0.68 2.52 -16.99
CA SER A 158 -1.06 2.36 -18.39
C SER A 158 -0.03 1.51 -19.13
N ALA A 159 -0.44 0.94 -20.27
CA ALA A 159 0.38 0.04 -21.09
C ALA A 159 1.74 0.64 -21.54
N ASN A 160 1.85 1.97 -21.60
CA ASN A 160 3.05 2.65 -22.10
C ASN A 160 4.08 2.95 -21.01
N ASN A 161 3.73 2.74 -19.73
CA ASN A 161 4.66 2.98 -18.65
C ASN A 161 5.47 1.71 -18.41
N SER A 162 6.81 1.77 -18.41
CA SER A 162 7.66 0.61 -18.10
C SER A 162 8.16 0.62 -16.66
N THR A 163 8.25 1.80 -16.05
CA THR A 163 8.62 1.99 -14.64
C THR A 163 7.83 3.15 -14.05
N LEU A 164 7.04 2.85 -13.02
CA LEU A 164 6.24 3.80 -12.27
C LEU A 164 6.92 4.07 -10.92
N GLU A 165 7.30 5.32 -10.67
CA GLU A 165 7.83 5.75 -9.37
C GLU A 165 6.69 6.06 -8.40
N MET A 166 6.66 5.37 -7.26
CA MET A 166 5.60 5.41 -6.26
C MET A 166 6.10 5.98 -4.93
N SER A 167 6.55 7.24 -4.93
CA SER A 167 7.22 7.89 -3.79
C SER A 167 6.32 8.36 -2.64
N GLY A 168 5.00 8.29 -2.80
CA GLY A 168 3.99 8.84 -1.90
C GLY A 168 3.11 7.81 -1.20
N LEU A 169 3.35 6.51 -1.45
CA LEU A 169 2.63 5.43 -0.78
C LEU A 169 2.84 5.49 0.73
N ARG A 170 1.76 5.32 1.49
CA ARG A 170 1.78 5.37 2.94
C ARG A 170 1.47 4.03 3.57
N VAL A 171 2.09 3.80 4.73
CA VAL A 171 1.69 2.74 5.65
C VAL A 171 0.41 3.13 6.39
N SER A 172 -0.22 2.18 7.07
CA SER A 172 -1.48 2.36 7.79
C SER A 172 -1.40 3.37 8.93
N SER A 173 -0.21 3.66 9.47
CA SER A 173 0.00 4.76 10.42
C SER A 173 -0.10 6.15 9.76
N GLY A 174 -0.10 6.21 8.42
CA GLY A 174 -0.17 7.43 7.64
C GLY A 174 1.19 7.98 7.20
N GLU A 175 2.29 7.41 7.68
CA GLU A 175 3.65 7.79 7.26
C GLU A 175 3.97 7.35 5.85
N SER A 176 4.79 8.13 5.15
CA SER A 176 5.26 7.78 3.80
C SER A 176 6.28 6.66 3.86
N LEU A 177 6.16 5.67 2.97
CA LEU A 177 7.16 4.62 2.83
C LEU A 177 8.52 5.18 2.38
N SER A 178 8.53 6.32 1.69
CA SER A 178 9.78 6.97 1.30
C SER A 178 10.63 7.44 2.48
N ASN A 179 10.01 7.66 3.65
CA ASN A 179 10.74 7.95 4.88
C ASN A 179 11.54 6.74 5.39
N TYR A 180 11.19 5.53 4.98
CA TYR A 180 11.85 4.29 5.39
C TYR A 180 12.81 3.77 4.32
N PHE A 181 12.39 3.80 3.06
CA PHE A 181 13.07 3.10 1.97
C PHE A 181 13.49 4.00 0.80
N GLY A 182 13.19 5.30 0.86
CA GLY A 182 13.32 6.20 -0.29
C GLY A 182 12.28 5.91 -1.38
N ASN A 183 12.59 6.27 -2.62
CA ASN A 183 11.62 6.14 -3.71
C ASN A 183 11.37 4.67 -4.06
N ILE A 184 10.10 4.27 -4.06
CA ILE A 184 9.67 2.94 -4.46
C ILE A 184 9.50 2.91 -5.97
N LEU A 185 10.04 1.88 -6.62
CA LEU A 185 9.87 1.67 -8.06
C LEU A 185 8.94 0.47 -8.30
N ALA A 186 7.83 0.71 -8.98
CA ALA A 186 6.97 -0.33 -9.53
C ALA A 186 7.30 -0.55 -11.01
N ARG A 187 7.27 -1.80 -11.47
CA ARG A 187 7.54 -2.13 -12.87
C ARG A 187 6.28 -2.63 -13.55
N THR A 188 6.03 -2.07 -14.71
CA THR A 188 4.85 -2.37 -15.53
C THR A 188 5.34 -2.93 -16.84
N ASN A 189 4.81 -4.08 -17.23
CA ASN A 189 5.09 -4.69 -18.52
C ASN A 189 3.77 -4.83 -19.27
N TYR A 190 3.77 -4.40 -20.53
CA TYR A 190 2.65 -4.65 -21.43
C TYR A 190 2.91 -5.91 -22.25
N ASP A 191 1.97 -6.85 -22.18
CA ASP A 191 1.93 -8.02 -23.03
C ASP A 191 1.08 -7.71 -24.26
N ALA A 192 1.76 -7.43 -25.38
CA ALA A 192 1.13 -7.08 -26.63
C ALA A 192 0.38 -8.25 -27.30
N GLU A 193 0.76 -9.50 -27.03
CA GLU A 193 0.11 -10.68 -27.61
C GLU A 193 -1.26 -10.92 -26.95
N ASN A 194 -1.33 -10.74 -25.63
CA ASN A 194 -2.55 -10.96 -24.86
C ASN A 194 -3.37 -9.68 -24.60
N GLY A 195 -2.92 -8.52 -25.09
CA GLY A 195 -3.55 -7.23 -24.86
C GLY A 195 -3.71 -6.93 -23.37
N SER A 196 -2.71 -7.29 -22.56
CA SER A 196 -2.82 -7.24 -21.09
C SER A 196 -1.68 -6.46 -20.45
N ILE A 197 -2.01 -5.73 -19.38
CA ILE A 197 -1.03 -5.08 -18.51
C ILE A 197 -0.69 -6.06 -17.38
N VAL A 198 0.60 -6.29 -17.18
CA VAL A 198 1.16 -6.98 -16.01
C VAL A 198 1.92 -5.97 -15.16
N LEU A 199 1.34 -5.60 -14.03
CA LEU A 199 1.98 -4.76 -13.03
C LEU A 199 2.64 -5.65 -11.97
N ASN A 200 3.95 -5.49 -11.81
CA ASN A 200 4.73 -6.13 -10.75
C ASN A 200 5.25 -5.05 -9.80
N ILE A 201 4.83 -5.14 -8.54
CA ILE A 201 5.26 -4.23 -7.48
C ILE A 201 5.99 -5.05 -6.43
N SER A 202 7.21 -4.65 -6.08
CA SER A 202 7.89 -5.19 -4.90
C SER A 202 7.84 -4.11 -3.82
N LEU A 203 7.08 -4.36 -2.77
CA LEU A 203 6.89 -3.43 -1.65
C LEU A 203 7.61 -3.94 -0.43
N ARG A 204 8.46 -3.10 0.16
CA ARG A 204 9.01 -3.34 1.49
C ARG A 204 8.09 -2.73 2.53
N ILE A 205 7.82 -3.46 3.61
CA ILE A 205 6.96 -3.00 4.70
C ILE A 205 7.86 -2.77 5.92
N PRO A 206 7.87 -1.57 6.51
CA PRO A 206 8.71 -1.32 7.67
C PRO A 206 8.19 -2.12 8.88
N PRO A 207 9.05 -2.46 9.84
CA PRO A 207 8.59 -3.10 11.08
C PRO A 207 7.61 -2.19 11.82
N PRO A 208 6.72 -2.75 12.65
CA PRO A 208 5.81 -1.96 13.46
C PRO A 208 6.58 -1.08 14.45
N VAL A 209 6.08 0.15 14.61
CA VAL A 209 6.60 1.13 15.57
C VAL A 209 5.58 1.30 16.68
N TYR A 210 6.03 1.17 17.93
CA TYR A 210 5.18 1.35 19.11
C TYR A 210 4.48 2.73 19.08
N PRO A 211 3.21 2.84 19.52
CA PRO A 211 2.35 1.79 20.07
C PRO A 211 1.69 0.88 19.03
N SER A 212 1.94 1.08 17.73
CA SER A 212 1.40 0.19 16.70
C SER A 212 2.04 -1.20 16.80
N THR A 213 1.20 -2.23 16.80
CA THR A 213 1.67 -3.62 16.77
C THR A 213 1.81 -4.17 15.36
N ASN A 214 1.29 -3.47 14.34
CA ASN A 214 1.32 -3.92 12.95
C ASN A 214 1.73 -2.77 12.03
N SER A 215 2.45 -3.12 10.96
CA SER A 215 2.64 -2.23 9.81
C SER A 215 1.94 -2.85 8.61
N SER A 216 1.17 -2.04 7.88
CA SER A 216 0.45 -2.51 6.70
C SER A 216 0.29 -1.44 5.64
N ILE A 217 0.13 -1.88 4.40
CA ILE A 217 -0.23 -1.02 3.28
C ILE A 217 -1.55 -1.55 2.72
N ARG A 218 -2.45 -0.64 2.36
CA ARG A 218 -3.64 -0.95 1.58
C ARG A 218 -3.50 -0.31 0.22
N LEU A 219 -3.70 -1.12 -0.81
CA LEU A 219 -3.77 -0.64 -2.18
C LEU A 219 -5.18 -0.90 -2.68
N ARG A 220 -5.75 0.10 -3.33
CA ARG A 220 -7.00 0.04 -4.07
C ARG A 220 -6.67 0.15 -5.55
N LEU A 221 -7.36 -0.66 -6.36
CA LEU A 221 -7.26 -0.65 -7.80
C LEU A 221 -8.59 -0.17 -8.36
N ASP A 222 -8.55 0.89 -9.16
CA ASP A 222 -9.73 1.43 -9.80
C ASP A 222 -9.53 1.43 -11.32
N PRO A 223 -10.39 0.74 -12.09
CA PRO A 223 -10.33 0.82 -13.53
C PRO A 223 -10.55 2.25 -14.02
N ILE A 224 -9.77 2.69 -15.01
CA ILE A 224 -10.02 3.95 -15.72
C ILE A 224 -10.86 3.63 -16.95
N TYR A 225 -12.05 4.22 -16.98
CA TYR A 225 -13.02 4.02 -18.05
C TYR A 225 -12.83 5.11 -19.11
N SER A 226 -12.45 4.71 -20.32
CA SER A 226 -12.32 5.62 -21.47
C SER A 226 -13.62 5.79 -22.26
N GLN A 227 -14.60 4.93 -22.02
CA GLN A 227 -15.90 4.97 -22.68
C GLN A 227 -16.97 5.45 -21.70
N THR A 228 -17.97 6.15 -22.21
CA THR A 228 -19.15 6.56 -21.44
C THR A 228 -20.38 6.22 -22.23
N SER A 229 -21.47 5.86 -21.55
CA SER A 229 -22.74 5.64 -22.22
C SER A 229 -23.86 6.49 -21.68
N ASN A 230 -24.75 6.90 -22.57
CA ASN A 230 -25.91 7.74 -22.27
C ASN A 230 -27.17 6.93 -21.97
N GLY A 231 -27.10 5.60 -21.99
CA GLY A 231 -28.28 4.78 -21.74
C GLY A 231 -28.06 3.28 -21.90
N LEU A 232 -29.17 2.55 -21.78
CA LEU A 232 -29.31 1.13 -22.11
C LEU A 232 -30.15 0.96 -23.37
N SER A 233 -29.84 -0.04 -24.17
CA SER A 233 -30.67 -0.52 -25.28
C SER A 233 -30.96 -2.01 -25.13
N PHE A 234 -32.20 -2.39 -25.38
CA PHE A 234 -32.69 -3.76 -25.30
C PHE A 234 -33.79 -3.97 -26.33
N GLN A 235 -34.19 -5.22 -26.58
CA GLN A 235 -35.14 -5.56 -27.65
C GLN A 235 -36.49 -4.81 -27.55
N GLY A 236 -36.92 -4.48 -26.32
CA GLY A 236 -38.18 -3.77 -26.03
C GLY A 236 -38.08 -2.25 -26.06
N GLY A 237 -36.89 -1.65 -26.13
CA GLY A 237 -36.75 -0.19 -26.10
C GLY A 237 -35.37 0.31 -25.69
N GLN A 238 -35.31 1.60 -25.37
CA GLN A 238 -34.11 2.26 -24.89
C GLN A 238 -34.43 3.04 -23.61
N PHE A 239 -33.46 3.07 -22.70
CA PHE A 239 -33.50 3.87 -21.49
C PHE A 239 -32.34 4.85 -21.50
N SER A 240 -32.61 6.14 -21.33
CA SER A 240 -31.57 7.17 -21.28
C SER A 240 -31.22 7.52 -19.84
N PHE A 241 -29.92 7.63 -19.54
CA PHE A 241 -29.43 8.16 -18.29
C PHE A 241 -29.49 9.69 -18.29
N ASP A 242 -29.69 10.28 -17.11
CA ASP A 242 -29.66 11.74 -16.93
C ASP A 242 -28.26 12.32 -17.23
N LYS A 243 -27.22 11.52 -17.07
CA LYS A 243 -25.81 11.85 -17.37
C LYS A 243 -25.10 10.64 -17.96
N PRO A 244 -24.10 10.85 -18.84
CA PRO A 244 -23.25 9.76 -19.32
C PRO A 244 -22.59 9.03 -18.14
N ILE A 245 -22.68 7.71 -18.12
CA ILE A 245 -22.01 6.87 -17.12
C ILE A 245 -20.72 6.28 -17.68
N PRO A 246 -19.61 6.31 -16.95
CA PRO A 246 -18.36 5.66 -17.36
C PRO A 246 -18.51 4.14 -17.45
N LEU A 247 -17.97 3.53 -18.51
CA LEU A 247 -18.06 2.09 -18.75
C LEU A 247 -16.71 1.39 -18.86
N PRO A 248 -16.58 0.15 -18.36
CA PRO A 248 -15.44 -0.70 -18.63
C PRO A 248 -15.41 -1.11 -20.11
N SER A 249 -14.22 -1.19 -20.68
CA SER A 249 -14.02 -1.90 -21.95
C SER A 249 -14.18 -3.40 -21.67
N LEU A 250 -15.40 -3.91 -21.80
CA LEU A 250 -15.72 -5.33 -21.67
C LEU A 250 -16.03 -5.91 -23.04
N GLN A 251 -15.37 -7.00 -23.36
CA GLN A 251 -15.72 -7.84 -24.50
C GLN A 251 -16.11 -9.22 -24.00
N ALA A 252 -17.22 -9.76 -24.52
CA ALA A 252 -17.58 -11.13 -24.26
C ALA A 252 -16.52 -12.06 -24.86
N ARG A 253 -15.79 -12.80 -24.02
CA ARG A 253 -14.80 -13.77 -24.49
C ARG A 253 -15.42 -14.99 -25.16
N ASN A 254 -16.70 -15.27 -24.89
CA ASN A 254 -17.41 -16.41 -25.42
C ASN A 254 -18.36 -15.97 -26.54
N ASN A 255 -18.04 -16.35 -27.78
CA ASN A 255 -18.84 -16.06 -28.96
C ASN A 255 -20.21 -16.78 -28.98
N SER A 256 -20.43 -17.73 -28.06
CA SER A 256 -21.71 -18.44 -27.88
C SER A 256 -22.67 -17.74 -26.93
N ALA A 257 -22.26 -16.65 -26.26
CA ALA A 257 -23.15 -15.85 -25.43
C ALA A 257 -23.98 -14.90 -26.30
N GLU A 258 -25.31 -14.94 -26.13
CA GLU A 258 -26.25 -14.01 -26.73
C GLU A 258 -26.29 -12.72 -25.90
N VAL A 259 -26.26 -11.55 -26.55
CA VAL A 259 -26.36 -10.27 -25.86
C VAL A 259 -27.81 -9.84 -25.83
N LEU A 260 -28.42 -9.81 -24.65
CA LEU A 260 -29.82 -9.45 -24.45
C LEU A 260 -30.04 -7.93 -24.38
N ALA A 261 -29.03 -7.21 -23.87
CA ALA A 261 -29.09 -5.77 -23.70
C ALA A 261 -27.67 -5.19 -23.72
N TRP A 262 -27.58 -3.94 -24.17
CA TRP A 262 -26.34 -3.20 -24.32
C TRP A 262 -26.41 -1.90 -23.51
N TYR A 263 -25.25 -1.41 -23.11
CA TYR A 263 -25.07 0.03 -23.00
C TYR A 263 -24.98 0.61 -24.42
N GLN A 264 -25.40 1.86 -24.66
CA GLN A 264 -25.53 2.47 -26.01
C GLN A 264 -24.25 2.51 -26.89
N ASP A 265 -23.11 1.97 -26.43
CA ASP A 265 -21.78 1.99 -27.07
C ASP A 265 -21.16 0.58 -27.17
N ASP A 266 -21.93 -0.42 -27.62
CA ASP A 266 -21.49 -1.81 -27.89
C ASP A 266 -20.89 -2.57 -26.70
N ILE A 267 -21.14 -2.12 -25.47
CA ILE A 267 -20.73 -2.84 -24.25
C ILE A 267 -21.93 -3.63 -23.71
N PRO A 268 -21.82 -4.97 -23.55
CA PRO A 268 -22.94 -5.77 -23.03
C PRO A 268 -23.35 -5.35 -21.62
N TYR A 269 -24.65 -5.07 -21.46
CA TYR A 269 -25.29 -4.93 -20.15
C TYR A 269 -25.79 -6.28 -19.66
N ALA A 270 -26.44 -7.06 -20.52
CA ALA A 270 -26.97 -8.38 -20.19
C ALA A 270 -26.54 -9.42 -21.22
N LEU A 271 -26.03 -10.55 -20.75
CA LEU A 271 -25.62 -11.70 -21.57
C LEU A 271 -26.41 -12.93 -21.16
N HIS A 272 -26.78 -13.76 -22.12
CA HIS A 272 -27.39 -15.06 -21.93
C HIS A 272 -26.51 -16.15 -22.51
N LEU A 273 -26.30 -17.22 -21.75
CA LEU A 273 -25.56 -18.40 -22.18
C LEU A 273 -26.33 -19.65 -21.78
N SER A 274 -26.62 -20.51 -22.75
CA SER A 274 -27.17 -21.84 -22.51
C SER A 274 -26.06 -22.88 -22.64
N GLU A 275 -25.64 -23.49 -21.52
CA GLU A 275 -24.61 -24.53 -21.51
C GLU A 275 -25.08 -25.74 -20.72
N ARG A 276 -25.08 -26.94 -21.32
CA ARG A 276 -25.42 -28.21 -20.66
C ARG A 276 -26.76 -28.19 -19.88
N ASN A 277 -27.80 -27.64 -20.50
CA ASN A 277 -29.14 -27.43 -19.92
C ASN A 277 -29.19 -26.43 -18.74
N LEU A 278 -28.15 -25.63 -18.52
CA LEU A 278 -28.17 -24.48 -17.62
C LEU A 278 -28.33 -23.20 -18.44
N ASN A 279 -29.28 -22.37 -18.05
CA ASN A 279 -29.44 -21.02 -18.57
C ASN A 279 -28.80 -20.05 -17.59
N ILE A 280 -27.74 -19.38 -18.04
CA ILE A 280 -26.96 -18.43 -17.26
C ILE A 280 -27.23 -17.06 -17.84
N VAL A 281 -27.66 -16.12 -16.98
CA VAL A 281 -27.76 -14.71 -17.33
C VAL A 281 -26.76 -13.93 -16.50
N TYR A 282 -25.91 -13.18 -17.19
CA TYR A 282 -24.95 -12.26 -16.57
C TYR A 282 -25.44 -10.81 -16.75
N LEU A 283 -25.40 -10.04 -15.67
CA LEU A 283 -25.75 -8.62 -15.67
C LEU A 283 -24.55 -7.78 -15.23
N ASN A 284 -24.10 -6.90 -16.12
CA ASN A 284 -23.01 -5.96 -15.87
C ASN A 284 -23.54 -4.71 -15.14
N VAL A 285 -23.95 -4.87 -13.88
CA VAL A 285 -24.59 -3.78 -13.09
C VAL A 285 -23.62 -2.82 -12.41
N TYR A 286 -22.31 -3.14 -12.39
CA TYR A 286 -21.33 -2.37 -11.64
C TYR A 286 -21.23 -0.89 -12.07
N PRO A 287 -21.27 -0.54 -13.37
CA PRO A 287 -21.32 0.86 -13.79
C PRO A 287 -22.51 1.64 -13.21
N LEU A 288 -23.68 0.99 -13.11
CA LEU A 288 -24.88 1.60 -12.51
C LEU A 288 -24.74 1.80 -11.00
N ILE A 289 -24.15 0.83 -10.29
CA ILE A 289 -23.88 0.94 -8.85
C ILE A 289 -22.91 2.10 -8.56
N ARG A 290 -21.84 2.24 -9.35
CA ARG A 290 -20.93 3.40 -9.24
C ARG A 290 -21.66 4.70 -9.52
N ALA A 291 -22.46 4.74 -10.59
CA ALA A 291 -23.21 5.93 -10.96
C ALA A 291 -24.20 6.39 -9.87
N LEU A 292 -24.81 5.46 -9.13
CA LEU A 292 -25.58 5.80 -7.94
C LEU A 292 -24.75 6.41 -6.82
N ALA A 293 -23.63 5.76 -6.48
CA ALA A 293 -22.76 6.18 -5.38
C ALA A 293 -22.24 7.60 -5.61
N ASP A 294 -21.92 7.92 -6.86
CA ASP A 294 -21.42 9.23 -7.29
C ASP A 294 -22.55 10.21 -7.65
N LYS A 295 -23.83 9.82 -7.45
CA LYS A 295 -25.04 10.62 -7.73
C LYS A 295 -25.15 11.09 -9.19
N SER A 296 -24.54 10.37 -10.12
CA SER A 296 -24.73 10.57 -11.56
C SER A 296 -25.96 9.83 -12.10
N LEU A 297 -26.53 8.89 -11.33
CA LEU A 297 -27.80 8.22 -11.59
C LEU A 297 -28.75 8.39 -10.40
N SER A 298 -30.03 8.65 -10.67
CA SER A 298 -31.06 8.77 -9.63
C SER A 298 -31.63 7.41 -9.20
N GLN A 299 -32.15 7.31 -7.98
CA GLN A 299 -32.84 6.10 -7.50
C GLN A 299 -34.04 5.75 -8.40
N THR A 300 -34.76 6.77 -8.88
CA THR A 300 -35.89 6.65 -9.82
C THR A 300 -35.45 6.07 -11.17
N ALA A 301 -34.26 6.41 -11.65
CA ALA A 301 -33.72 5.81 -12.86
C ALA A 301 -33.45 4.30 -12.68
N ILE A 302 -33.09 3.84 -11.48
CA ILE A 302 -32.95 2.40 -11.19
C ILE A 302 -34.29 1.70 -11.12
N GLU A 303 -35.28 2.32 -10.51
CA GLU A 303 -36.65 1.78 -10.50
C GLU A 303 -37.20 1.64 -11.92
N ALA A 304 -36.88 2.58 -12.81
CA ALA A 304 -37.21 2.51 -14.23
C ALA A 304 -36.44 1.39 -14.96
N ILE A 305 -35.13 1.24 -14.73
CA ILE A 305 -34.34 0.13 -15.28
C ILE A 305 -34.88 -1.22 -14.79
N HIS A 306 -35.24 -1.34 -13.51
CA HIS A 306 -35.83 -2.54 -12.93
C HIS A 306 -37.22 -2.84 -13.54
N ALA A 307 -38.03 -1.81 -13.78
CA ALA A 307 -39.31 -1.96 -14.48
C ALA A 307 -39.10 -2.45 -15.92
N SER A 308 -38.15 -1.88 -16.66
CA SER A 308 -37.78 -2.34 -18.01
C SER A 308 -37.14 -3.73 -18.04
N ALA A 309 -36.50 -4.16 -16.94
CA ALA A 309 -35.97 -5.53 -16.82
C ALA A 309 -37.07 -6.59 -16.74
N SER A 310 -38.33 -6.22 -16.43
CA SER A 310 -39.48 -7.13 -16.54
C SER A 310 -39.93 -7.36 -17.99
N GLU A 311 -39.47 -6.55 -18.95
CA GLU A 311 -39.65 -6.77 -20.40
C GLU A 311 -38.53 -7.61 -21.02
N ILE A 312 -37.35 -7.66 -20.37
CA ILE A 312 -36.34 -8.68 -20.66
C ILE A 312 -36.93 -9.97 -20.13
N ASN A 313 -37.40 -10.85 -21.01
CA ASN A 313 -37.94 -12.17 -20.70
C ASN A 313 -36.82 -13.07 -20.14
N LEU A 314 -36.33 -12.75 -18.94
CA LEU A 314 -35.62 -13.69 -18.10
C LEU A 314 -36.58 -14.85 -17.86
N PRO A 315 -36.16 -16.11 -17.97
CA PRO A 315 -37.05 -17.24 -17.77
C PRO A 315 -37.59 -17.22 -16.33
N VAL A 316 -38.75 -16.59 -16.14
CA VAL A 316 -39.48 -16.55 -14.87
C VAL A 316 -40.42 -17.74 -14.83
N ASP A 317 -39.88 -18.96 -14.93
CA ASP A 317 -40.75 -20.13 -14.76
C ASP A 317 -40.12 -21.27 -13.95
N ARG A 318 -40.79 -21.51 -12.82
CA ARG A 318 -40.70 -22.63 -11.87
C ARG A 318 -39.36 -22.82 -11.18
N CYS A 319 -39.08 -21.93 -10.25
CA CYS A 319 -38.26 -22.28 -9.10
C CYS A 319 -39.09 -23.14 -8.13
N PRO A 320 -38.83 -24.45 -7.96
CA PRO A 320 -39.50 -25.23 -6.93
C PRO A 320 -39.00 -24.73 -5.57
N LYS A 321 -39.95 -24.39 -4.68
CA LYS A 321 -39.77 -23.90 -3.30
C LYS A 321 -38.49 -24.40 -2.61
N ARG A 322 -37.37 -23.70 -2.83
CA ARG A 322 -36.11 -23.60 -2.04
C ARG A 322 -34.96 -23.09 -2.93
N CYS A 323 -35.03 -21.85 -3.42
CA CYS A 323 -33.84 -21.09 -3.77
C CYS A 323 -33.95 -19.67 -3.23
N SER A 324 -33.69 -19.52 -1.93
CA SER A 324 -33.18 -18.26 -1.38
C SER A 324 -31.68 -18.21 -1.67
N THR A 325 -31.28 -18.01 -2.93
CA THR A 325 -29.88 -17.67 -3.29
C THR A 325 -29.83 -17.11 -4.71
N PHE A 326 -29.81 -15.79 -4.85
CA PHE A 326 -29.23 -15.17 -6.04
C PHE A 326 -27.73 -15.47 -5.99
N PHE A 327 -27.25 -16.35 -6.88
CA PHE A 327 -25.82 -16.63 -6.99
C PHE A 327 -25.15 -15.44 -7.69
N PHE A 328 -24.53 -14.56 -6.89
CA PHE A 328 -23.46 -13.68 -7.36
C PHE A 328 -22.21 -14.52 -7.62
N THR A 329 -22.15 -15.23 -8.74
CA THR A 329 -20.89 -15.83 -9.20
C THR A 329 -20.08 -14.80 -9.95
N ASN A 330 -19.23 -14.12 -9.18
CA ASN A 330 -18.07 -13.36 -9.59
C ASN A 330 -17.28 -14.08 -10.71
N VAL A 331 -17.30 -13.53 -11.92
CA VAL A 331 -16.17 -13.60 -12.85
C VAL A 331 -15.67 -12.17 -13.07
N GLU A 332 -15.33 -11.53 -11.96
CA GLU A 332 -14.18 -10.64 -11.77
C GLU A 332 -14.34 -9.96 -10.42
N ARG A 333 -13.86 -10.70 -9.42
CA ARG A 333 -13.49 -10.20 -8.10
C ARG A 333 -12.30 -9.24 -8.27
N GLN A 334 -12.39 -8.17 -9.07
CA GLN A 334 -11.25 -7.32 -9.45
C GLN A 334 -11.36 -5.87 -8.96
N SER A 335 -12.55 -5.37 -8.56
CA SER A 335 -12.73 -3.96 -8.16
C SER A 335 -12.88 -3.70 -6.65
N GLU A 336 -12.70 -4.72 -5.80
CA GLU A 336 -12.49 -4.54 -4.35
C GLU A 336 -11.46 -5.55 -3.82
N TYR A 337 -10.20 -5.44 -4.25
CA TYR A 337 -9.11 -6.06 -3.50
C TYR A 337 -8.58 -5.07 -2.47
N LEU A 338 -9.21 -5.01 -1.29
CA LEU A 338 -8.52 -4.57 -0.09
C LEU A 338 -7.53 -5.67 0.31
N ARG A 339 -6.35 -5.70 -0.33
CA ARG A 339 -5.25 -6.52 0.18
C ARG A 339 -4.52 -5.70 1.24
N THR A 340 -4.63 -6.15 2.49
CA THR A 340 -3.83 -5.64 3.60
C THR A 340 -2.65 -6.58 3.77
N PHE A 341 -1.47 -6.10 3.41
CA PHE A 341 -0.22 -6.80 3.68
C PHE A 341 0.24 -6.44 5.08
N ARG A 342 0.64 -7.41 5.90
CA ARG A 342 1.04 -7.17 7.29
C ARG A 342 2.44 -7.73 7.52
N SER A 343 3.28 -6.97 8.22
CA SER A 343 4.38 -7.55 8.98
C SER A 343 3.88 -7.93 10.38
N SER A 344 4.26 -9.12 10.84
CA SER A 344 4.02 -9.63 12.20
C SER A 344 5.12 -9.20 13.15
#